data_AF-A0AAD6NNL0-F1
#
_entry.id   AF-A0AAD6NNL0-F1
#
_cell.length_a   1.000
_cell.length_b   1.000
_cell.length_c   1.000
_cell.angle_alpha   90.00
_cell.angle_beta   90.00
_cell.angle_gamma   90.00
#
_symmetry.space_group_name_H-M   'P 1'
#
loop_
_entity.id
_entity.type
_entity.pdbx_description
1 polymer ?
#
loop_
_entity_poly.entity_id
_entity_poly.type
_entity_poly.pdbx_seq_one_letter_code
_entity_poly.pdbx_strand_id
1 'polypeptide(L)'
;MASQQPSLSSTEQTDTTMHTQATAKELKIRDTLLAKIAALEAEQARINAQIQAITEQLENPAKETIQRHIKLLHDFNEIRDVGLHLLGMIADERGVGLKTVLGEFGVTEKD
;
A
#
# COMPACT_ATOMS: atom_id res chain seq x y z
N MET A 1 23.66 46.26 -68.80
CA MET A 1 24.09 46.63 -67.43
C MET A 1 23.25 45.86 -66.44
N ALA A 2 23.88 45.41 -65.37
CA ALA A 2 23.51 44.28 -64.53
C ALA A 2 22.64 44.65 -63.31
N SER A 3 22.21 43.59 -62.60
CA SER A 3 21.82 43.55 -61.18
C SER A 3 20.36 43.93 -60.89
N GLN A 4 19.59 43.24 -60.03
CA GLN A 4 19.86 42.18 -59.07
C GLN A 4 18.50 41.60 -58.61
N GLN A 5 18.43 40.29 -58.35
CA GLN A 5 17.38 39.69 -57.52
C GLN A 5 17.52 40.18 -56.07
N PRO A 6 16.43 40.30 -55.30
CA PRO A 6 16.50 40.18 -53.85
C PRO A 6 16.05 38.77 -53.43
N SER A 7 17.02 37.91 -53.13
CA SER A 7 16.83 36.63 -52.45
C SER A 7 16.83 36.84 -50.94
N LEU A 8 15.66 37.10 -50.35
CA LEU A 8 15.48 37.15 -48.89
C LEU A 8 14.10 36.56 -48.54
N SER A 9 14.01 35.24 -48.44
CA SER A 9 12.78 34.57 -47.96
C SER A 9 13.03 33.30 -47.13
N SER A 10 14.28 32.85 -46.97
CA SER A 10 14.57 31.58 -46.30
C SER A 10 14.73 31.66 -44.78
N THR A 11 15.04 32.84 -44.21
CA THR A 11 15.43 32.95 -42.79
C THR A 11 14.26 33.25 -41.84
N GLU A 12 13.22 33.97 -42.28
CA GLU A 12 12.02 34.23 -41.45
C GLU A 12 11.02 33.07 -41.43
N GLN A 13 11.02 32.25 -42.50
CA GLN A 13 10.20 31.06 -42.57
C GLN A 13 10.71 29.96 -41.63
N THR A 14 12.03 29.85 -41.41
CA THR A 14 12.59 28.83 -40.52
C THR A 14 12.27 29.10 -39.05
N ASP A 15 12.32 30.36 -38.59
CA ASP A 15 12.05 30.71 -37.18
C ASP A 15 10.57 30.53 -36.81
N THR A 16 9.67 30.96 -37.70
CA THR A 16 8.22 30.80 -37.51
C THR A 16 7.81 29.32 -37.51
N THR A 17 8.41 28.52 -38.39
CA THR A 17 8.12 27.08 -38.47
C THR A 17 8.68 26.31 -37.27
N MET A 18 9.86 26.68 -36.78
CA MET A 18 10.48 26.11 -35.57
C MET A 18 9.67 26.42 -34.31
N HIS A 19 9.20 27.67 -34.14
CA HIS A 19 8.37 28.06 -33.00
C HIS A 19 6.98 27.42 -33.01
N THR A 20 6.38 27.26 -34.19
CA THR A 20 5.10 26.55 -34.37
C THR A 20 5.24 25.03 -34.11
N GLN A 21 6.39 24.43 -34.45
CA GLN A 21 6.68 23.04 -34.10
C GLN A 21 6.94 22.83 -32.61
N ALA A 22 7.60 23.78 -31.95
CA ALA A 22 7.85 23.74 -30.51
C ALA A 22 6.53 23.82 -29.72
N THR A 23 5.67 24.77 -30.07
CA THR A 23 4.32 24.91 -29.47
C THR A 23 3.43 23.71 -29.76
N ALA A 24 3.47 23.12 -30.97
CA ALA A 24 2.72 21.90 -31.26
C ALA A 24 3.19 20.68 -30.45
N LYS A 25 4.50 20.58 -30.14
CA LYS A 25 5.03 19.53 -29.24
C LYS A 25 4.60 19.78 -27.79
N GLU A 26 4.62 21.03 -27.33
CA GLU A 26 4.15 21.41 -25.99
C GLU A 26 2.66 21.13 -25.80
N LEU A 27 1.82 21.44 -26.81
CA LEU A 27 0.40 21.09 -26.80
C LEU A 27 0.19 19.57 -26.70
N LYS A 28 0.90 18.77 -27.51
CA LYS A 28 0.81 17.31 -27.44
C LYS A 28 1.25 16.74 -26.08
N ILE A 29 2.30 17.32 -25.49
CA ILE A 29 2.76 16.94 -24.15
C ILE A 29 1.69 17.30 -23.12
N ARG A 30 1.09 18.49 -23.21
CA ARG A 30 0.00 18.93 -22.33
C ARG A 30 -1.23 18.02 -22.45
N ASP A 31 -1.64 17.69 -23.66
CA ASP A 31 -2.78 16.79 -23.91
C ASP A 31 -2.51 15.39 -23.36
N THR A 32 -1.27 14.90 -23.52
CA THR A 32 -0.84 13.61 -22.95
C THR A 32 -0.86 13.65 -21.42
N LEU A 33 -0.44 14.76 -20.81
CA LEU A 33 -0.49 14.93 -19.35
C LEU A 33 -1.92 15.01 -18.84
N LEU A 34 -2.80 15.73 -19.52
CA LEU A 34 -4.22 15.81 -19.18
C LEU A 34 -4.90 14.44 -19.28
N ALA A 35 -4.58 13.66 -20.33
CA ALA A 35 -5.07 12.29 -20.47
C ALA A 35 -4.58 11.38 -19.32
N LYS A 36 -3.33 11.53 -18.88
CA LYS A 36 -2.79 10.80 -17.73
C LYS A 36 -3.46 11.20 -16.42
N ILE A 37 -3.72 12.49 -16.21
CA ILE A 37 -4.43 12.99 -15.02
C ILE A 37 -5.84 12.40 -14.98
N ALA A 38 -6.58 12.47 -16.10
CA ALA A 38 -7.91 11.90 -16.18
C ALA A 38 -7.92 10.37 -15.92
N ALA A 39 -6.93 9.64 -16.43
CA ALA A 39 -6.79 8.21 -16.17
C ALA A 39 -6.47 7.91 -14.70
N LEU A 40 -5.59 8.69 -14.07
CA LEU A 40 -5.26 8.56 -12.64
C LEU A 40 -6.44 8.91 -11.75
N GLU A 41 -7.21 9.94 -12.09
CA GLU A 41 -8.44 10.32 -11.37
C GLU A 41 -9.51 9.22 -11.47
N ALA A 42 -9.67 8.62 -12.65
CA ALA A 42 -10.58 7.49 -12.83
C ALA A 42 -10.15 6.27 -11.99
N GLU A 43 -8.85 5.98 -11.93
CA GLU A 43 -8.32 4.89 -11.10
C GLU A 43 -8.48 5.18 -9.60
N GLN A 44 -8.25 6.42 -9.16
CA GLN A 44 -8.47 6.83 -7.78
C GLN A 44 -9.94 6.68 -7.38
N ALA A 45 -10.86 7.06 -8.27
CA ALA A 45 -12.30 6.89 -8.05
C ALA A 45 -12.68 5.40 -7.95
N ARG A 46 -12.11 4.55 -8.81
CA ARG A 46 -12.32 3.09 -8.77
C ARG A 46 -11.84 2.48 -7.45
N ILE A 47 -10.62 2.80 -7.03
CA ILE A 47 -10.04 2.29 -5.78
C ILE A 47 -10.84 2.79 -4.57
N ASN A 48 -11.24 4.07 -4.55
CA ASN A 48 -12.05 4.61 -3.46
C ASN A 48 -13.43 3.94 -3.38
N ALA A 49 -14.07 3.66 -4.51
CA ALA A 49 -15.33 2.90 -4.54
C ALA A 49 -15.16 1.47 -4.01
N GLN A 50 -14.04 0.81 -4.33
CA GLN A 50 -13.71 -0.51 -3.79
C GLN A 50 -13.47 -0.45 -2.27
N ILE A 51 -12.73 0.54 -1.78
CA ILE A 51 -12.51 0.75 -0.34
C ILE A 51 -13.84 0.97 0.37
N GLN A 52 -14.73 1.78 -0.19
CA GLN A 52 -16.04 2.06 0.40
C GLN A 52 -16.91 0.80 0.45
N ALA A 53 -17.00 0.05 -0.65
CA ALA A 53 -17.76 -1.20 -0.71
C ALA A 53 -17.22 -2.26 0.28
N ILE A 54 -15.91 -2.33 0.47
CA ILE A 54 -15.29 -3.22 1.47
C ILE A 54 -15.59 -2.71 2.87
N THR A 55 -15.43 -1.41 3.13
CA THR A 55 -15.65 -0.80 4.45
C THR A 55 -17.10 -0.94 4.91
N GLU A 56 -18.07 -0.85 4.01
CA GLU A 56 -19.50 -1.09 4.31
C GLU A 56 -19.80 -2.54 4.75
N GLN A 57 -18.99 -3.50 4.29
CA GLN A 57 -19.12 -4.91 4.71
C GLN A 57 -18.47 -5.19 6.07
N LEU A 58 -17.73 -4.22 6.63
CA LEU A 58 -17.08 -4.37 7.92
C LEU A 58 -17.94 -3.79 9.04
N GLU A 59 -18.25 -4.64 10.03
CA GLU A 59 -19.05 -4.27 11.21
C GLU A 59 -18.28 -3.34 12.18
N ASN A 60 -16.94 -3.35 12.11
CA ASN A 60 -16.06 -2.53 12.91
C ASN A 60 -14.88 -2.02 12.06
N PRO A 61 -14.23 -0.89 12.42
CA PRO A 61 -13.04 -0.43 11.71
C PRO A 61 -11.99 -1.55 11.60
N ALA A 62 -11.69 -1.95 10.36
CA ALA A 62 -10.82 -3.10 10.04
C ALA A 62 -9.51 -3.09 10.82
N LYS A 63 -8.89 -1.91 10.82
CA LYS A 63 -7.56 -1.69 11.39
C LYS A 63 -7.55 -1.87 12.90
N GLU A 64 -8.55 -1.33 13.58
CA GLU A 64 -8.65 -1.40 15.04
C GLU A 64 -8.97 -2.81 15.51
N THR A 65 -9.85 -3.50 14.79
CA THR A 65 -10.22 -4.91 15.07
C THR A 65 -9.01 -5.83 14.94
N ILE A 66 -8.25 -5.70 13.85
CA ILE A 66 -7.04 -6.48 13.62
C ILE A 66 -5.98 -6.15 14.67
N GLN A 67 -5.74 -4.87 14.98
CA GLN A 67 -4.79 -4.49 16.02
C GLN A 67 -5.17 -5.06 17.39
N ARG A 68 -6.45 -5.02 17.75
CA ARG A 68 -6.94 -5.61 19.00
C ARG A 68 -6.76 -7.12 19.02
N HIS A 69 -7.06 -7.81 17.91
CA HIS A 69 -6.84 -9.26 17.81
C HIS A 69 -5.37 -9.65 17.90
N ILE A 70 -4.48 -8.93 17.20
CA ILE A 70 -3.03 -9.15 17.28
C ILE A 70 -2.54 -8.96 18.71
N LYS A 71 -3.03 -7.94 19.41
CA LYS A 71 -2.66 -7.69 20.81
C LYS A 71 -3.14 -8.83 21.72
N LEU A 72 -4.41 -9.21 21.62
CA LEU A 72 -4.96 -10.31 22.43
C LEU A 72 -4.23 -11.63 22.19
N LEU A 73 -3.82 -11.92 20.95
CA LEU A 73 -3.08 -13.13 20.64
C LEU A 73 -1.66 -13.11 21.21
N HIS A 74 -0.97 -11.97 21.16
CA HIS A 74 0.33 -11.81 21.80
C HIS A 74 0.23 -11.93 23.32
N ASP A 75 -0.70 -11.20 23.95
CA ASP A 75 -0.91 -11.22 25.39
C ASP A 75 -1.24 -12.65 25.87
N PHE A 76 -2.04 -13.39 25.09
CA PHE A 76 -2.38 -14.78 25.36
C PHE A 76 -1.19 -15.74 25.21
N ASN A 77 -0.40 -15.62 24.15
CA ASN A 77 0.78 -16.45 23.97
C ASN A 77 1.81 -16.18 25.06
N GLU A 78 2.01 -14.91 25.44
CA GLU A 78 2.95 -14.52 26.49
C GLU A 78 2.56 -15.12 27.85
N ILE A 79 1.27 -15.01 28.24
CA ILE A 79 0.82 -15.60 29.51
C ILE A 79 0.88 -17.13 29.50
N ARG A 80 0.57 -17.77 28.36
CA ARG A 80 0.71 -19.21 28.20
C ARG A 80 2.17 -19.64 28.35
N ASP A 81 3.10 -18.95 27.70
CA ASP A 81 4.53 -19.29 27.74
C ASP A 81 5.11 -19.14 29.15
N VAL A 82 4.76 -18.05 29.86
CA VAL A 82 5.14 -17.87 31.26
C VAL A 82 4.53 -18.96 32.15
N GLY A 83 3.25 -19.29 31.95
CA GLY A 83 2.57 -20.35 32.69
C GLY A 83 3.23 -21.72 32.49
N LEU A 84 3.51 -22.09 31.23
CA LEU A 84 4.20 -23.33 30.89
C LEU A 84 5.63 -23.37 31.44
N HIS A 85 6.34 -22.25 31.44
CA HIS A 85 7.67 -22.16 32.03
C HIS A 85 7.64 -22.40 33.55
N LEU A 86 6.71 -21.77 34.27
CA LEU A 86 6.51 -21.99 35.71
C LEU A 86 6.10 -23.45 36.00
N LEU A 87 5.19 -24.01 35.22
CA LEU A 87 4.76 -25.41 35.31
C LEU A 87 5.92 -26.38 35.06
N GLY A 88 6.82 -26.06 34.12
CA GLY A 88 8.06 -26.79 33.86
C GLY A 88 8.96 -26.84 35.09
N MET A 89 9.19 -25.70 35.74
CA MET A 89 9.99 -25.65 36.97
C MET A 89 9.36 -26.45 38.12
N ILE A 90 8.04 -26.39 38.28
CA ILE A 90 7.31 -27.18 39.29
C ILE A 90 7.40 -28.68 38.99
N ALA A 91 7.31 -29.06 37.71
CA ALA A 91 7.44 -30.43 37.26
C ALA A 91 8.85 -30.99 37.56
N ASP A 92 9.89 -30.19 37.28
CA ASP A 92 11.28 -30.52 37.56
C ASP A 92 11.54 -30.66 39.07
N GLU A 93 11.01 -29.76 39.90
CA GLU A 93 11.14 -29.83 41.36
C GLU A 93 10.45 -31.08 41.95
N ARG A 94 9.30 -31.48 41.37
CA ARG A 94 8.54 -32.66 41.79
C ARG A 94 9.03 -33.97 41.13
N GLY A 95 9.93 -33.90 40.15
CA GLY A 95 10.40 -35.05 39.39
C GLY A 95 9.31 -35.75 38.56
N VAL A 96 8.23 -35.03 38.21
CA VAL A 96 7.11 -35.56 37.42
C VAL A 96 7.09 -34.93 36.03
N GLY A 97 6.48 -35.60 35.05
CA GLY A 97 6.38 -35.05 33.70
C GLY A 97 5.47 -33.83 33.63
N LEU A 98 5.84 -32.83 32.81
CA LEU A 98 5.07 -31.61 32.57
C LEU A 98 3.60 -31.88 32.20
N LYS A 99 3.30 -32.94 31.44
CA LYS A 99 1.93 -33.36 31.10
C LYS A 99 1.07 -33.73 32.30
N THR A 100 1.66 -34.33 33.33
CA THR A 100 0.95 -34.70 34.56
C THR A 100 0.57 -33.44 35.34
N VAL A 101 1.50 -32.48 35.45
CA VAL A 101 1.26 -31.21 36.13
C VAL A 101 0.22 -30.37 35.38
N LEU A 102 0.31 -30.25 34.05
CA LEU A 102 -0.74 -29.57 33.26
C LEU A 102 -2.14 -30.16 33.50
N GLY A 103 -2.25 -31.48 33.58
CA GLY A 103 -3.50 -32.19 33.88
C GLY A 103 -4.05 -31.88 35.28
N GLU A 104 -3.18 -31.70 36.29
CA GLU A 104 -3.57 -31.29 37.65
C GLU A 104 -4.08 -29.85 37.70
N PHE A 105 -3.52 -28.96 36.87
CA PHE A 105 -3.93 -27.55 36.77
C PHE A 105 -5.06 -27.30 35.76
N GLY A 106 -5.62 -28.35 35.16
CA GLY A 106 -6.78 -28.27 34.26
C GLY A 106 -6.49 -27.60 32.92
N VAL A 107 -5.23 -27.53 32.49
CA VAL A 107 -4.84 -26.95 31.20
C VAL A 107 -4.68 -28.07 30.18
N THR A 108 -5.57 -28.13 29.19
CA THR A 108 -5.47 -29.05 28.06
C THR A 108 -4.60 -28.45 26.95
N GLU A 109 -3.85 -29.28 26.19
CA GLU A 109 -3.03 -28.86 25.02
C GLU A 109 -3.83 -28.10 23.92
N LYS A 110 -5.15 -27.97 24.09
CA LYS A 110 -6.10 -27.42 23.13
C LYS A 110 -6.68 -26.06 23.53
N ASP A 111 -6.40 -25.59 24.74
CA ASP A 111 -6.89 -24.31 25.30
C ASP A 111 -5.76 -23.29 25.39
#